data_AF-A0A7C1IT96-F1
#
_entry.id   AF-A0A7C1IT96-F1
#
_cell.length_a   1.000
_cell.length_b   1.000
_cell.length_c   1.000
_cell.angle_alpha   90.00
_cell.angle_beta   90.00
_cell.angle_gamma   90.00
#
_symmetry.space_group_name_H-M   'P 1'
#
loop_
_entity.id
_entity.type
_entity.pdbx_description
1 polymer ?
#
loop_
_entity_poly.entity_id
_entity_poly.type
_entity_poly.pdbx_seq_one_letter_code
_entity_poly.pdbx_strand_id
1 'polypeptide(L)'
;MRCKKIVCLIVVLWTTGFAAATTVWNPAGNPDPNAIVDGVSNWNIADNWTNGLPGFGTEDPPLDAKAVFNVAGAAECIVTDAQGVRHLVMGDGGADAQNNVLRIMNGGSITTGSGQWMSVGYNRPATLIVETGGVLNSGGHMWNGMQNTGVGEIYLNGGTINVAQNFGLGWYAGSQNGVAHMYVNEGVLDLNHWDDTSSIWDGSFLDIEFGTVIIGGNRVTAVENYAAAGKLLAFGGAGTLVYDYNVSNAGRTTITAISPMEPYPAYKQTILAGDVALAWTNLDPNFPGDSVWVDVWFGTEPDKLSSNYTNVLTAGQDATTVMVNAPVIGNPPTTYYWQVDSYIYGAGHINEPNMIEGSVFKFDVTNILAPEVTITTPPTITWKGEPIQLNTELIHQSPEMVAYVWTSDIDDPNIVFLPSNTDPNPTVAVNYHSGPFTVTVTVDDGLNSTDSALLQLDCADNPCQAARAIGLGDDYPGDIPGALDCKVNLDDFARIASQWLTDYSLTAPVPMP
;
A
#
# COMPACT_ATOMS: atom_id res chain seq x y z
N MET A 1 55.75 57.46 -48.60
CA MET A 1 56.42 56.44 -47.78
C MET A 1 55.74 56.44 -46.39
N ARG A 2 55.15 55.28 -46.03
CA ARG A 2 54.82 54.77 -44.66
C ARG A 2 53.93 55.62 -43.74
N CYS A 3 52.65 55.21 -43.57
CA CYS A 3 52.13 54.33 -42.49
C CYS A 3 51.61 55.16 -41.28
N LYS A 4 50.32 55.50 -41.22
CA LYS A 4 49.25 54.78 -40.48
C LYS A 4 49.69 54.24 -39.11
N LYS A 5 49.19 54.84 -38.03
CA LYS A 5 48.88 54.14 -36.77
C LYS A 5 47.55 54.67 -36.22
N ILE A 6 46.48 53.97 -36.58
CA ILE A 6 45.20 53.99 -35.90
C ILE A 6 45.40 53.23 -34.58
N VAL A 7 45.07 53.88 -33.47
CA VAL A 7 44.99 53.27 -32.15
C VAL A 7 43.67 52.49 -32.10
N CYS A 8 43.73 51.17 -32.31
CA CYS A 8 42.65 50.24 -31.98
C CYS A 8 42.92 49.70 -30.57
N LEU A 9 42.18 50.20 -29.59
CA LEU A 9 42.05 49.58 -28.27
C LEU A 9 41.15 48.35 -28.44
N ILE A 10 41.74 47.16 -28.62
CA ILE A 10 41.02 45.89 -28.58
C ILE A 10 40.88 45.51 -27.11
N VAL A 11 39.69 45.73 -26.54
CA VAL A 11 39.25 45.03 -25.34
C VAL A 11 38.95 43.59 -25.78
N VAL A 12 39.90 42.68 -25.57
CA VAL A 12 39.62 41.24 -25.66
C VAL A 12 38.80 40.88 -24.43
N LEU A 13 37.48 40.94 -24.58
CA LEU A 13 36.55 40.30 -23.65
C LEU A 13 36.81 38.79 -23.75
N TRP A 14 37.55 38.23 -22.81
CA TRP A 14 37.56 36.80 -22.57
C TRP A 14 36.19 36.44 -21.99
N THR A 15 35.20 36.20 -22.86
CA THR A 15 34.02 35.43 -22.47
C THR A 15 34.45 33.97 -22.42
N THR A 16 35.16 33.59 -21.36
CA THR A 16 35.14 32.21 -20.91
C THR A 16 33.68 31.92 -20.59
N GLY A 17 33.03 31.10 -21.42
CA GLY A 17 31.74 30.53 -21.06
C GLY A 17 31.93 29.81 -19.73
N PHE A 18 31.38 30.36 -18.66
CA PHE A 18 31.22 29.63 -17.42
C PHE A 18 30.22 28.53 -17.73
N ALA A 19 30.71 27.32 -18.00
CA ALA A 19 29.86 26.14 -17.84
C ALA A 19 29.46 26.13 -16.36
N ALA A 20 28.16 26.06 -16.09
CA ALA A 20 27.68 25.96 -14.73
C ALA A 20 28.27 24.70 -14.08
N ALA A 21 28.92 24.88 -12.92
CA ALA A 21 29.57 23.78 -12.21
C ALA A 21 28.52 22.90 -11.54
N THR A 22 28.63 21.58 -11.71
CA THR A 22 27.86 20.58 -10.96
C THR A 22 28.02 20.79 -9.46
N THR A 23 26.95 20.64 -8.67
CA THR A 23 26.98 20.76 -7.21
C THR A 23 27.33 19.41 -6.60
N VAL A 24 28.53 19.28 -6.06
CA VAL A 24 29.11 18.01 -5.61
C VAL A 24 28.98 17.85 -4.09
N TRP A 25 28.52 16.69 -3.64
CA TRP A 25 28.51 16.30 -2.23
C TRP A 25 29.94 16.11 -1.74
N ASN A 26 30.39 16.99 -0.83
CA ASN A 26 31.73 17.00 -0.27
C ASN A 26 31.72 17.46 1.21
N PRO A 27 31.16 16.65 2.13
CA PRO A 27 31.04 17.01 3.54
C PRO A 27 32.41 17.16 4.22
N ALA A 28 33.47 16.50 3.71
CA ALA A 28 34.84 16.68 4.21
C ALA A 28 35.42 18.08 3.90
N GLY A 29 34.83 18.80 2.95
CA GLY A 29 35.16 20.19 2.64
C GLY A 29 34.45 21.22 3.53
N ASN A 30 33.52 20.78 4.37
CA ASN A 30 32.78 21.67 5.28
C ASN A 30 33.74 22.23 6.37
N PRO A 31 33.78 23.55 6.60
CA PRO A 31 34.64 24.14 7.62
C PRO A 31 34.20 23.84 9.07
N ASP A 32 32.98 23.39 9.31
CA ASP A 32 32.51 22.97 10.64
C ASP A 32 33.08 21.59 11.01
N PRO A 33 33.91 21.47 12.07
CA PRO A 33 34.47 20.19 12.49
C PRO A 33 33.43 19.17 12.98
N ASN A 34 32.18 19.60 13.24
CA ASN A 34 31.09 18.73 13.64
C ASN A 34 30.09 18.47 12.51
N ALA A 35 30.41 18.85 11.26
CA ALA A 35 29.54 18.62 10.12
C ALA A 35 29.30 17.12 9.86
N ILE A 36 30.26 16.26 10.22
CA ILE A 36 30.13 14.80 10.13
C ILE A 36 30.03 14.24 11.54
N VAL A 37 28.93 13.56 11.83
CA VAL A 37 28.69 12.89 13.12
C VAL A 37 28.44 11.42 12.80
N ASP A 38 29.17 10.51 13.45
CA ASP A 38 29.03 9.05 13.27
C ASP A 38 29.07 8.58 11.79
N GLY A 39 29.88 9.26 10.97
CA GLY A 39 30.05 8.92 9.55
C GLY A 39 28.97 9.44 8.61
N VAL A 40 27.98 10.19 9.11
CA VAL A 40 26.89 10.78 8.32
C VAL A 40 26.91 12.31 8.34
N SER A 41 26.29 12.94 7.34
CA SER A 41 26.04 14.38 7.32
C SER A 41 24.75 14.73 6.56
N ASN A 42 24.11 15.85 6.93
CA ASN A 42 22.79 16.21 6.41
C ASN A 42 22.86 16.92 5.06
N TRP A 43 21.97 16.56 4.14
CA TRP A 43 21.76 17.18 2.83
C TRP A 43 21.56 18.69 2.95
N ASN A 44 20.75 19.13 3.91
CA ASN A 44 20.29 20.52 4.03
C ASN A 44 21.36 21.52 4.56
N ILE A 45 22.59 21.07 4.74
CA ILE A 45 23.74 21.91 5.12
C ILE A 45 24.48 22.36 3.85
N ALA A 46 24.33 23.63 3.49
CA ALA A 46 24.91 24.19 2.25
C ALA A 46 26.43 23.98 2.13
N ASP A 47 27.17 24.08 3.23
CA ASP A 47 28.63 23.94 3.27
C ASP A 47 29.13 22.52 3.01
N ASN A 48 28.24 21.52 3.02
CA ASN A 48 28.58 20.16 2.58
C ASN A 48 28.64 20.04 1.04
N TRP A 49 28.25 21.07 0.31
CA TRP A 49 28.18 21.07 -1.14
C TRP A 49 29.14 22.09 -1.74
N THR A 50 29.83 21.72 -2.81
CA THR A 50 30.86 22.60 -3.42
C THR A 50 30.34 23.95 -3.90
N ASN A 51 29.03 24.05 -4.22
CA ASN A 51 28.39 25.25 -4.73
C ASN A 51 27.16 25.66 -3.89
N GLY A 52 27.12 25.29 -2.61
CA GLY A 52 25.92 25.44 -1.78
C GLY A 52 24.84 24.42 -2.13
N LEU A 53 23.65 24.56 -1.56
CA LEU A 53 22.58 23.56 -1.74
C LEU A 53 22.20 23.37 -3.22
N PRO A 54 22.09 22.12 -3.70
CA PRO A 54 21.51 21.86 -5.01
C PRO A 54 20.03 22.28 -5.01
N GLY A 55 19.57 22.87 -6.12
CA GLY A 55 18.19 23.35 -6.27
C GLY A 55 17.56 22.95 -7.61
N PHE A 56 16.42 23.54 -7.96
CA PHE A 56 15.79 23.32 -9.28
C PHE A 56 16.44 24.11 -10.42
N GLY A 57 17.39 25.00 -10.11
CA GLY A 57 18.06 25.86 -11.09
C GLY A 57 17.14 26.97 -11.61
N THR A 58 16.62 27.82 -10.70
CA THR A 58 15.74 28.95 -11.02
C THR A 58 16.46 30.16 -11.63
N GLU A 59 17.78 30.09 -11.79
CA GLU A 59 18.60 31.17 -12.33
C GLU A 59 18.63 31.13 -13.87
N ASP A 60 18.93 32.26 -14.52
CA ASP A 60 19.02 32.37 -15.99
C ASP A 60 20.42 32.84 -16.42
N PRO A 61 21.20 32.05 -17.20
CA PRO A 61 20.88 30.69 -17.63
C PRO A 61 20.85 29.74 -16.43
N PRO A 62 20.04 28.67 -16.48
CA PRO A 62 19.96 27.73 -15.37
C PRO A 62 21.34 27.14 -15.15
N LEU A 63 21.91 27.44 -13.99
CA LEU A 63 23.05 26.69 -13.50
C LEU A 63 22.65 25.21 -13.50
N ASP A 64 23.56 24.34 -13.94
CA ASP A 64 23.38 22.89 -13.94
C ASP A 64 23.21 22.42 -12.50
N ALA A 65 21.96 22.47 -12.03
CA ALA A 65 21.56 22.19 -10.65
C ALA A 65 21.48 20.68 -10.41
N LYS A 66 22.54 20.00 -10.84
CA LYS A 66 22.79 18.58 -10.71
C LYS A 66 23.46 18.33 -9.37
N ALA A 67 22.78 17.62 -8.48
CA ALA A 67 23.41 17.07 -7.28
C ALA A 67 24.22 15.84 -7.69
N VAL A 68 25.53 15.90 -7.45
CA VAL A 68 26.47 14.85 -7.83
C VAL A 68 27.10 14.22 -6.60
N PHE A 69 27.10 12.89 -6.57
CA PHE A 69 27.84 12.09 -5.59
C PHE A 69 28.98 11.38 -6.29
N ASN A 70 30.21 11.81 -6.08
CA ASN A 70 31.40 11.22 -6.73
C ASN A 70 32.70 11.38 -5.93
N VAL A 71 32.60 11.80 -4.66
CA VAL A 71 33.77 12.04 -3.80
C VAL A 71 34.13 10.75 -3.06
N ALA A 72 35.39 10.35 -3.14
CA ALA A 72 35.90 9.15 -2.49
C ALA A 72 35.75 9.21 -0.98
N GLY A 73 35.13 8.19 -0.37
CA GLY A 73 35.00 8.10 1.09
C GLY A 73 34.22 9.27 1.71
N ALA A 74 33.41 9.99 0.93
CA ALA A 74 32.51 10.98 1.49
C ALA A 74 31.57 10.34 2.50
N ALA A 75 31.31 11.05 3.60
CA ALA A 75 30.31 10.65 4.59
C ALA A 75 28.96 10.40 3.91
N GLU A 76 28.18 9.48 4.46
CA GLU A 76 26.82 9.21 3.99
C GLU A 76 25.98 10.49 4.08
N CYS A 77 25.21 10.77 3.04
CA CYS A 77 24.27 11.88 3.02
C CYS A 77 22.91 11.44 3.54
N ILE A 78 22.42 12.08 4.58
CA ILE A 78 21.07 11.85 5.11
C ILE A 78 20.13 12.99 4.72
N VAL A 79 18.89 12.67 4.40
CA VAL A 79 17.81 13.64 4.09
C VAL A 79 16.73 13.49 5.15
N THR A 80 16.47 14.54 5.91
CA THR A 80 15.52 14.53 7.04
C THR A 80 14.34 15.49 6.87
N ASP A 81 14.33 16.24 5.77
CA ASP A 81 13.32 17.23 5.41
C ASP A 81 13.05 17.22 3.89
N ALA A 82 12.18 18.11 3.41
CA ALA A 82 11.84 18.17 2.00
C ALA A 82 12.91 18.90 1.18
N GLN A 83 13.43 18.23 0.16
CA GLN A 83 14.49 18.69 -0.72
C GLN A 83 14.07 18.64 -2.19
N GLY A 84 14.59 19.58 -2.96
CA GLY A 84 14.30 19.72 -4.38
C GLY A 84 15.59 19.88 -5.18
N VAL A 85 15.73 19.11 -6.25
CA VAL A 85 16.91 19.18 -7.12
C VAL A 85 16.50 19.06 -8.58
N ARG A 86 17.26 19.61 -9.52
CA ARG A 86 16.98 19.38 -10.94
C ARG A 86 17.32 17.95 -11.33
N HIS A 87 18.59 17.54 -11.21
CA HIS A 87 19.08 16.19 -11.50
C HIS A 87 19.72 15.60 -10.24
N LEU A 88 19.42 14.34 -9.92
CA LEU A 88 20.12 13.57 -8.90
C LEU A 88 20.97 12.51 -9.58
N VAL A 89 22.29 12.60 -9.48
CA VAL A 89 23.18 11.66 -10.16
C VAL A 89 24.28 11.18 -9.23
N MET A 90 24.24 9.89 -8.92
CA MET A 90 25.17 9.24 -8.03
C MET A 90 26.17 8.39 -8.80
N GLY A 91 27.44 8.44 -8.40
CA GLY A 91 28.53 7.76 -9.07
C GLY A 91 28.96 8.40 -10.38
N ASP A 92 28.82 9.73 -10.56
CA ASP A 92 29.21 10.44 -11.78
C ASP A 92 30.68 10.88 -11.77
N GLY A 93 31.55 10.10 -12.40
CA GLY A 93 32.98 10.41 -12.52
C GLY A 93 33.79 10.13 -11.25
N GLY A 94 33.23 9.33 -10.32
CA GLY A 94 33.95 8.84 -9.13
C GLY A 94 35.04 7.81 -9.47
N ALA A 95 35.52 7.08 -8.48
CA ALA A 95 36.46 5.96 -8.65
C ALA A 95 35.80 4.61 -8.40
N ASP A 96 36.36 3.54 -8.97
CA ASP A 96 35.73 2.22 -9.05
C ASP A 96 35.53 1.53 -7.68
N ALA A 97 36.31 1.90 -6.67
CA ALA A 97 36.19 1.38 -5.31
C ALA A 97 35.28 2.22 -4.40
N GLN A 98 34.59 3.23 -4.94
CA GLN A 98 33.76 4.14 -4.16
C GLN A 98 32.32 3.70 -4.17
N ASN A 99 31.70 3.69 -2.99
CA ASN A 99 30.25 3.58 -2.87
C ASN A 99 29.72 4.82 -2.15
N ASN A 100 29.19 5.78 -2.91
CA ASN A 100 28.56 6.96 -2.32
C ASN A 100 27.13 6.61 -1.86
N VAL A 101 26.82 6.94 -0.61
CA VAL A 101 25.54 6.58 0.02
C VAL A 101 24.68 7.81 0.22
N LEU A 102 23.42 7.71 -0.22
CA LEU A 102 22.35 8.66 0.07
C LEU A 102 21.21 7.91 0.77
N ARG A 103 20.82 8.37 1.95
CA ARG A 103 19.71 7.83 2.72
C ARG A 103 18.61 8.87 2.92
N ILE A 104 17.40 8.55 2.49
CA ILE A 104 16.21 9.36 2.75
C ILE A 104 15.52 8.81 3.98
N MET A 105 15.54 9.58 5.07
CA MET A 105 15.01 9.19 6.38
C MET A 105 13.51 9.43 6.46
N ASN A 106 12.89 8.94 7.54
CA ASN A 106 11.52 9.28 7.91
C ASN A 106 11.30 10.81 7.92
N GLY A 107 10.29 11.29 7.20
CA GLY A 107 9.98 12.71 7.04
C GLY A 107 10.86 13.45 6.02
N GLY A 108 11.93 12.82 5.55
CA GLY A 108 12.75 13.31 4.46
C GLY A 108 12.13 13.04 3.09
N SER A 109 12.32 13.97 2.16
CA SER A 109 11.98 13.71 0.76
C SER A 109 12.91 14.38 -0.22
N ILE A 110 13.15 13.74 -1.37
CA ILE A 110 13.80 14.37 -2.53
C ILE A 110 12.82 14.37 -3.69
N THR A 111 12.66 15.53 -4.33
CA THR A 111 11.94 15.65 -5.61
C THR A 111 12.87 16.17 -6.69
N THR A 112 13.04 15.38 -7.76
CA THR A 112 13.78 15.82 -8.94
C THR A 112 12.91 16.65 -9.88
N GLY A 113 13.52 17.44 -10.78
CA GLY A 113 12.78 18.31 -11.68
C GLY A 113 11.86 17.54 -12.64
N SER A 114 10.76 18.18 -13.06
CA SER A 114 9.84 17.57 -14.02
C SER A 114 10.54 17.24 -15.35
N GLY A 115 10.32 16.02 -15.83
CA GLY A 115 10.95 15.46 -17.03
C GLY A 115 12.46 15.28 -16.93
N GLN A 116 13.05 15.48 -15.74
CA GLN A 116 14.48 15.30 -15.54
C GLN A 116 14.79 13.86 -15.14
N TRP A 117 15.89 13.35 -15.64
CA TRP A 117 16.36 12.01 -15.29
C TRP A 117 17.18 12.04 -14.00
N MET A 118 17.25 10.89 -13.35
CA MET A 118 18.17 10.60 -12.27
C MET A 118 18.83 9.23 -12.46
N SER A 119 19.94 9.02 -11.77
CA SER A 119 20.66 7.75 -11.83
C SER A 119 21.33 7.44 -10.50
N VAL A 120 21.14 6.21 -10.02
CA VAL A 120 21.98 5.57 -9.01
C VAL A 120 22.97 4.67 -9.73
N GLY A 121 24.26 4.91 -9.54
CA GLY A 121 25.32 4.17 -10.20
C GLY A 121 25.48 4.59 -11.67
N TYR A 122 25.71 5.88 -11.92
CA TYR A 122 25.77 6.43 -13.28
C TYR A 122 26.92 5.83 -14.09
N ASN A 123 28.17 5.92 -13.62
CA ASN A 123 29.30 5.21 -14.22
C ASN A 123 30.28 4.65 -13.18
N ARG A 124 29.93 4.72 -11.90
CA ARG A 124 30.65 4.17 -10.74
C ARG A 124 29.66 3.64 -9.71
N PRO A 125 30.10 2.85 -8.71
CA PRO A 125 29.17 2.34 -7.71
C PRO A 125 28.53 3.45 -6.87
N ALA A 126 27.25 3.29 -6.55
CA ALA A 126 26.53 4.16 -5.63
C ALA A 126 25.34 3.43 -4.98
N THR A 127 24.97 3.87 -3.78
CA THR A 127 23.87 3.29 -3.01
C THR A 127 22.84 4.33 -2.62
N LEU A 128 21.58 4.06 -2.96
CA LEU A 128 20.42 4.81 -2.49
C LEU A 128 19.64 3.96 -1.48
N ILE A 129 19.28 4.55 -0.35
CA ILE A 129 18.44 3.92 0.67
C ILE A 129 17.25 4.83 0.94
N VAL A 130 16.05 4.28 0.92
CA VAL A 130 14.81 5.01 1.25
C VAL A 130 14.14 4.30 2.40
N GLU A 131 14.28 4.87 3.59
CA GLU A 131 13.77 4.31 4.84
C GLU A 131 12.26 4.50 4.97
N THR A 132 11.67 3.81 5.94
CA THR A 132 10.27 3.99 6.34
C THR A 132 9.94 5.47 6.55
N GLY A 133 8.91 5.95 5.84
CA GLY A 133 8.47 7.36 5.85
C GLY A 133 9.31 8.32 5.02
N GLY A 134 10.40 7.86 4.39
CA GLY A 134 11.16 8.61 3.40
C GLY A 134 10.54 8.52 2.00
N VAL A 135 10.69 9.59 1.20
CA VAL A 135 10.09 9.66 -0.15
C VAL A 135 11.09 10.15 -1.20
N LEU A 136 11.21 9.42 -2.31
CA LEU A 136 11.88 9.87 -3.52
C LEU A 136 10.87 10.06 -4.65
N ASN A 137 10.84 11.24 -5.24
CA ASN A 137 10.06 11.54 -6.44
C ASN A 137 11.01 11.80 -7.62
N SER A 138 11.09 10.84 -8.54
CA SER A 138 11.71 11.05 -9.85
C SER A 138 10.72 11.74 -10.78
N GLY A 139 10.96 13.02 -11.09
CA GLY A 139 10.11 13.83 -11.96
C GLY A 139 10.19 13.42 -13.43
N GLY A 140 11.13 12.55 -13.80
CA GLY A 140 11.28 11.98 -15.13
C GLY A 140 11.73 10.52 -15.06
N HIS A 141 12.80 10.19 -15.77
CA HIS A 141 13.34 8.84 -15.84
C HIS A 141 14.20 8.49 -14.62
N MET A 142 14.13 7.23 -14.19
CA MET A 142 15.08 6.68 -13.22
C MET A 142 15.88 5.58 -13.93
N TRP A 143 17.11 5.90 -14.34
CA TRP A 143 18.00 4.99 -15.08
C TRP A 143 19.19 4.64 -14.23
N ASN A 144 19.18 3.47 -13.62
CA ASN A 144 20.19 3.05 -12.67
C ASN A 144 21.19 2.10 -13.34
N GLY A 145 22.44 2.12 -12.90
CA GLY A 145 23.49 1.31 -13.53
C GLY A 145 23.69 1.71 -14.99
N MET A 146 23.75 3.01 -15.28
CA MET A 146 23.53 3.52 -16.63
C MET A 146 24.71 3.18 -17.55
N GLN A 147 25.90 3.72 -17.29
CA GLN A 147 27.07 3.52 -18.14
C GLN A 147 27.91 2.32 -17.70
N ASN A 148 28.84 1.91 -18.57
CA ASN A 148 29.87 0.91 -18.26
C ASN A 148 30.51 1.19 -16.88
N THR A 149 30.76 0.14 -16.11
CA THR A 149 31.24 0.17 -14.72
C THR A 149 30.32 0.84 -13.69
N GLY A 150 29.15 1.36 -14.11
CA GLY A 150 28.10 1.80 -13.21
C GLY A 150 27.50 0.61 -12.46
N VAL A 151 27.41 0.73 -11.13
CA VAL A 151 26.76 -0.26 -10.26
C VAL A 151 25.80 0.50 -9.34
N GLY A 152 24.51 0.37 -9.58
CA GLY A 152 23.49 0.98 -8.74
C GLY A 152 22.96 -0.01 -7.70
N GLU A 153 23.04 0.33 -6.43
CA GLU A 153 22.43 -0.45 -5.34
C GLU A 153 21.30 0.38 -4.72
N ILE A 154 20.08 -0.14 -4.72
CA ILE A 154 18.91 0.62 -4.25
C ILE A 154 18.16 -0.23 -3.23
N TYR A 155 17.98 0.31 -2.03
CA TYR A 155 17.26 -0.35 -0.93
C TYR A 155 16.03 0.46 -0.57
N LEU A 156 14.85 -0.13 -0.73
CA LEU A 156 13.58 0.42 -0.27
C LEU A 156 13.19 -0.30 1.01
N ASN A 157 13.38 0.37 2.16
CA ASN A 157 13.22 -0.17 3.51
C ASN A 157 11.97 0.43 4.18
N GLY A 158 10.85 0.41 3.45
CA GLY A 158 9.55 0.88 3.94
C GLY A 158 9.15 2.27 3.45
N GLY A 159 10.02 2.97 2.73
CA GLY A 159 9.71 4.26 2.11
C GLY A 159 8.93 4.15 0.80
N THR A 160 8.86 5.27 0.08
CA THR A 160 8.20 5.34 -1.23
C THR A 160 9.14 5.91 -2.30
N ILE A 161 9.21 5.23 -3.45
CA ILE A 161 9.85 5.76 -4.65
C ILE A 161 8.79 5.90 -5.74
N ASN A 162 8.57 7.12 -6.23
CA ASN A 162 7.69 7.43 -7.34
C ASN A 162 8.51 7.77 -8.60
N VAL A 163 8.22 7.12 -9.73
CA VAL A 163 8.89 7.37 -11.01
C VAL A 163 7.89 7.83 -12.05
N ALA A 164 7.97 9.11 -12.43
CA ALA A 164 6.99 9.74 -13.32
C ALA A 164 7.09 9.26 -14.79
N GLN A 165 8.22 8.70 -15.21
CA GLN A 165 8.42 8.17 -16.56
C GLN A 165 9.02 6.76 -16.52
N ASN A 166 9.95 6.44 -17.44
CA ASN A 166 10.55 5.11 -17.52
C ASN A 166 11.47 4.82 -16.32
N PHE A 167 11.30 3.63 -15.77
CA PHE A 167 12.23 2.98 -14.87
C PHE A 167 13.14 2.01 -15.62
N GLY A 168 14.43 2.01 -15.29
CA GLY A 168 15.42 1.12 -15.89
C GLY A 168 16.55 0.73 -14.94
N LEU A 169 16.93 -0.53 -14.97
CA LEU A 169 18.09 -1.13 -14.29
C LEU A 169 19.05 -1.68 -15.34
N GLY A 170 20.29 -1.19 -15.33
CA GLY A 170 21.32 -1.55 -16.33
C GLY A 170 21.03 -0.99 -17.73
N TRP A 171 20.28 0.11 -17.83
CA TRP A 171 19.86 0.67 -19.12
C TRP A 171 20.75 1.85 -19.55
N TYR A 172 21.26 1.80 -20.79
CA TYR A 172 21.78 2.98 -21.50
C TYR A 172 21.59 2.89 -23.01
N ALA A 173 21.29 4.04 -23.62
CA ALA A 173 21.26 4.20 -25.06
C ALA A 173 22.71 4.24 -25.62
N GLY A 174 23.35 3.07 -25.82
CA GLY A 174 24.69 3.07 -26.43
C GLY A 174 25.54 1.80 -26.31
N SER A 175 24.99 0.65 -25.93
CA SER A 175 25.71 -0.65 -25.77
C SER A 175 26.77 -0.70 -24.66
N GLN A 176 26.91 0.36 -23.85
CA GLN A 176 27.83 0.45 -22.71
C GLN A 176 27.03 0.55 -21.43
N ASN A 177 26.48 -0.57 -21.00
CA ASN A 177 25.56 -0.60 -19.88
C ASN A 177 26.28 -1.03 -18.60
N GLY A 178 25.91 -0.43 -17.47
CA GLY A 178 26.26 -0.91 -16.15
C GLY A 178 25.27 -1.96 -15.65
N VAL A 179 25.22 -2.16 -14.34
CA VAL A 179 24.24 -3.02 -13.67
C VAL A 179 23.58 -2.27 -12.52
N ALA A 180 22.35 -2.64 -12.20
CA ALA A 180 21.70 -2.15 -10.99
C ALA A 180 20.89 -3.25 -10.31
N HIS A 181 20.99 -3.26 -8.98
CA HIS A 181 20.26 -4.14 -8.10
C HIS A 181 19.33 -3.29 -7.24
N MET A 182 18.05 -3.65 -7.25
CA MET A 182 17.06 -2.99 -6.43
C MET A 182 16.37 -4.01 -5.53
N TYR A 183 16.38 -3.71 -4.22
CA TYR A 183 15.77 -4.52 -3.18
C TYR A 183 14.57 -3.76 -2.63
N VAL A 184 13.38 -4.32 -2.83
CA VAL A 184 12.11 -3.82 -2.33
C VAL A 184 11.78 -4.60 -1.05
N ASN A 185 12.59 -4.32 -0.01
CA ASN A 185 12.53 -5.00 1.29
C ASN A 185 11.19 -4.71 1.99
N GLU A 186 10.76 -3.45 1.96
CA GLU A 186 9.45 -2.98 2.42
C GLU A 186 9.09 -1.70 1.65
N GLY A 187 7.83 -1.27 1.64
CA GLY A 187 7.43 0.02 1.09
C GLY A 187 6.89 -0.09 -0.33
N VAL A 188 6.86 1.03 -1.07
CA VAL A 188 6.20 1.12 -2.38
C VAL A 188 7.13 1.68 -3.44
N LEU A 189 7.33 0.89 -4.49
CA LEU A 189 7.90 1.35 -5.76
C LEU A 189 6.75 1.62 -6.74
N ASP A 190 6.41 2.89 -6.93
CA ASP A 190 5.37 3.34 -7.85
C ASP A 190 5.99 3.80 -9.19
N LEU A 191 5.70 3.05 -10.24
CA LEU A 191 6.19 3.27 -11.59
C LEU A 191 5.07 3.71 -12.52
N ASN A 192 5.24 4.84 -13.19
CA ASN A 192 4.36 5.19 -14.31
C ASN A 192 4.55 4.23 -15.48
N HIS A 193 5.80 3.86 -15.78
CA HIS A 193 6.12 3.00 -16.91
C HIS A 193 7.39 2.17 -16.70
N TRP A 194 7.35 0.92 -17.18
CA TRP A 194 8.53 0.13 -17.50
C TRP A 194 8.35 -0.49 -18.89
N ASP A 195 9.45 -0.74 -19.59
CA ASP A 195 9.44 -1.40 -20.90
C ASP A 195 9.28 -2.92 -20.72
N ASP A 196 8.60 -3.57 -21.66
CA ASP A 196 8.31 -5.02 -21.58
C ASP A 196 9.56 -5.91 -21.72
N THR A 197 10.68 -5.34 -22.22
CA THR A 197 11.90 -6.11 -22.53
C THR A 197 13.21 -5.45 -22.08
N SER A 198 13.20 -4.12 -21.89
CA SER A 198 14.40 -3.30 -21.75
C SER A 198 14.48 -2.51 -20.44
N SER A 199 13.59 -2.76 -19.48
CA SER A 199 13.64 -2.12 -18.17
C SER A 199 14.55 -2.81 -17.18
N ILE A 200 14.81 -4.10 -17.32
CA ILE A 200 15.79 -4.82 -16.50
C ILE A 200 16.77 -5.56 -17.43
N TRP A 201 18.01 -5.10 -17.45
CA TRP A 201 19.05 -5.65 -18.32
C TRP A 201 19.79 -6.81 -17.67
N ASP A 202 20.59 -7.52 -18.46
CA ASP A 202 21.37 -8.65 -17.98
C ASP A 202 22.34 -8.22 -16.88
N GLY A 203 22.44 -9.03 -15.82
CA GLY A 203 23.20 -8.70 -14.62
C GLY A 203 22.51 -7.74 -13.66
N SER A 204 21.37 -7.14 -14.04
CA SER A 204 20.53 -6.35 -13.15
C SER A 204 19.34 -7.16 -12.64
N PHE A 205 18.81 -6.81 -11.48
CA PHE A 205 17.60 -7.42 -10.96
C PHE A 205 16.80 -6.49 -10.04
N LEU A 206 15.51 -6.78 -9.95
CA LEU A 206 14.59 -6.25 -8.95
C LEU A 206 14.15 -7.41 -8.06
N ASP A 207 14.47 -7.35 -6.77
CA ASP A 207 14.09 -8.36 -5.78
C ASP A 207 13.05 -7.78 -4.84
N ILE A 208 11.95 -8.52 -4.64
CA ILE A 208 10.81 -8.11 -3.83
C ILE A 208 10.72 -9.02 -2.62
N GLU A 209 10.74 -8.43 -1.43
CA GLU A 209 10.43 -9.13 -0.18
C GLU A 209 9.04 -8.70 0.32
N PHE A 210 8.99 -7.82 1.32
CA PHE A 210 7.73 -7.37 1.92
C PHE A 210 7.19 -6.05 1.34
N GLY A 211 7.85 -5.49 0.32
CA GLY A 211 7.37 -4.30 -0.36
C GLY A 211 6.43 -4.61 -1.52
N THR A 212 6.02 -3.56 -2.23
CA THR A 212 5.07 -3.63 -3.35
C THR A 212 5.60 -2.83 -4.52
N VAL A 213 5.49 -3.40 -5.72
CA VAL A 213 5.77 -2.70 -6.98
C VAL A 213 4.45 -2.46 -7.71
N ILE A 214 4.18 -1.21 -8.10
CA ILE A 214 2.96 -0.80 -8.77
C ILE A 214 3.32 -0.16 -10.10
N ILE A 215 2.73 -0.61 -11.20
CA ILE A 215 3.14 -0.24 -12.56
C ILE A 215 1.95 0.20 -13.38
N GLY A 216 2.08 1.32 -14.10
CA GLY A 216 1.04 1.79 -15.01
C GLY A 216 0.73 0.82 -16.16
N GLY A 217 -0.56 0.55 -16.37
CA GLY A 217 -1.06 -0.33 -17.44
C GLY A 217 -0.99 -1.82 -17.09
N ASN A 218 -1.36 -2.66 -18.05
CA ASN A 218 -1.27 -4.12 -17.91
C ASN A 218 0.13 -4.60 -18.30
N ARG A 219 0.89 -5.08 -17.32
CA ARG A 219 2.28 -5.54 -17.46
C ARG A 219 2.48 -7.00 -17.07
N VAL A 220 1.41 -7.78 -16.92
CA VAL A 220 1.46 -9.18 -16.49
C VAL A 220 2.45 -10.00 -17.33
N THR A 221 2.39 -9.92 -18.66
CA THR A 221 3.33 -10.64 -19.53
C THR A 221 4.78 -10.18 -19.37
N ALA A 222 5.02 -8.88 -19.13
CA ALA A 222 6.37 -8.38 -18.87
C ALA A 222 6.91 -8.93 -17.53
N VAL A 223 6.07 -8.96 -16.49
CA VAL A 223 6.38 -9.57 -15.19
C VAL A 223 6.81 -11.03 -15.36
N GLU A 224 6.01 -11.82 -16.06
CA GLU A 224 6.31 -13.23 -16.37
C GLU A 224 7.66 -13.40 -17.08
N ASN A 225 7.92 -12.57 -18.10
CA ASN A 225 9.16 -12.62 -18.87
C ASN A 225 10.40 -12.25 -18.03
N TYR A 226 10.31 -11.21 -17.20
CA TYR A 226 11.42 -10.83 -16.32
C TYR A 226 11.66 -11.87 -15.22
N ALA A 227 10.60 -12.46 -14.66
CA ALA A 227 10.71 -13.54 -13.69
C ALA A 227 11.38 -14.78 -14.31
N ALA A 228 10.93 -15.20 -15.50
CA ALA A 228 11.52 -16.33 -16.22
C ALA A 228 12.99 -16.10 -16.60
N ALA A 229 13.38 -14.83 -16.80
CA ALA A 229 14.77 -14.45 -17.07
C ALA A 229 15.64 -14.30 -15.81
N GLY A 230 15.10 -14.50 -14.61
CA GLY A 230 15.83 -14.31 -13.35
C GLY A 230 16.14 -12.84 -13.03
N LYS A 231 15.36 -11.92 -13.58
CA LYS A 231 15.53 -10.46 -13.44
C LYS A 231 14.55 -9.81 -12.47
N LEU A 232 13.45 -10.50 -12.21
CA LEU A 232 12.48 -10.16 -11.18
C LEU A 232 12.41 -11.32 -10.21
N LEU A 233 12.74 -11.06 -8.95
CA LEU A 233 12.93 -12.06 -7.92
C LEU A 233 11.95 -11.82 -6.76
N ALA A 234 11.60 -12.89 -6.07
CA ALA A 234 10.92 -12.86 -4.78
C ALA A 234 11.85 -13.48 -3.75
N PHE A 235 12.24 -12.75 -2.71
CA PHE A 235 13.16 -13.23 -1.66
C PHE A 235 14.42 -13.91 -2.23
N GLY A 236 15.16 -13.21 -3.10
CA GLY A 236 16.36 -13.75 -3.75
C GLY A 236 16.10 -14.90 -4.73
N GLY A 237 14.84 -15.09 -5.14
CA GLY A 237 14.40 -16.18 -6.02
C GLY A 237 13.92 -17.43 -5.27
N ALA A 238 13.92 -17.43 -3.94
CA ALA A 238 13.39 -18.53 -3.13
C ALA A 238 11.87 -18.40 -2.92
N GLY A 239 11.34 -17.17 -2.91
CA GLY A 239 9.92 -16.88 -2.72
C GLY A 239 9.08 -17.02 -3.99
N THR A 240 7.80 -16.71 -3.86
CA THR A 240 6.84 -16.72 -4.99
C THR A 240 6.36 -15.31 -5.30
N LEU A 241 6.48 -14.89 -6.56
CA LEU A 241 5.90 -13.64 -7.04
C LEU A 241 4.38 -13.78 -7.15
N VAL A 242 3.65 -12.79 -6.63
CA VAL A 242 2.21 -12.63 -6.81
C VAL A 242 1.97 -11.34 -7.56
N TYR A 243 1.16 -11.40 -8.60
CA TYR A 243 0.84 -10.22 -9.39
C TYR A 243 -0.57 -10.29 -9.96
N ASP A 244 -1.18 -9.12 -10.10
CA ASP A 244 -2.48 -8.92 -10.71
C ASP A 244 -2.49 -7.69 -11.62
N TYR A 245 -3.55 -7.57 -12.42
CA TYR A 245 -3.86 -6.34 -13.14
C TYR A 245 -5.28 -5.92 -12.82
N ASN A 246 -5.44 -4.65 -12.44
CA ASN A 246 -6.74 -4.04 -12.17
C ASN A 246 -7.53 -4.72 -11.03
N VAL A 247 -6.86 -5.44 -10.13
CA VAL A 247 -7.48 -6.02 -8.92
C VAL A 247 -7.04 -5.25 -7.70
N SER A 248 -5.75 -5.24 -7.36
CA SER A 248 -5.21 -4.50 -6.22
C SER A 248 -5.15 -3.00 -6.48
N ASN A 249 -4.85 -2.59 -7.72
CA ASN A 249 -4.82 -1.19 -8.13
C ASN A 249 -5.48 -1.00 -9.51
N ALA A 250 -6.55 -0.20 -9.56
CA ALA A 250 -7.31 0.03 -10.79
C ALA A 250 -6.44 0.60 -11.92
N GLY A 251 -6.49 -0.03 -13.10
CA GLY A 251 -5.71 0.34 -14.28
C GLY A 251 -4.21 0.06 -14.20
N ARG A 252 -3.73 -0.63 -13.16
CA ARG A 252 -2.31 -0.87 -12.88
C ARG A 252 -2.03 -2.35 -12.66
N THR A 253 -0.79 -2.75 -12.89
CA THR A 253 -0.25 -4.04 -12.47
C THR A 253 0.39 -3.87 -11.10
N THR A 254 0.08 -4.78 -10.18
CA THR A 254 0.66 -4.83 -8.83
C THR A 254 1.47 -6.11 -8.68
N ILE A 255 2.63 -6.03 -8.04
CA ILE A 255 3.53 -7.14 -7.79
C ILE A 255 3.91 -7.13 -6.31
N THR A 256 3.75 -8.27 -5.65
CA THR A 256 4.21 -8.56 -4.29
C THR A 256 4.92 -9.92 -4.28
N ALA A 257 5.46 -10.30 -3.12
CA ALA A 257 6.09 -11.61 -2.95
C ALA A 257 5.52 -12.33 -1.72
N ILE A 258 5.49 -13.66 -1.80
CA ILE A 258 5.23 -14.56 -0.68
C ILE A 258 6.57 -15.14 -0.24
N SER A 259 6.87 -15.01 1.05
CA SER A 259 8.08 -15.56 1.66
C SER A 259 8.09 -17.10 1.56
N PRO A 260 9.22 -17.73 1.22
CA PRO A 260 9.33 -19.19 1.21
C PRO A 260 9.18 -19.82 2.60
N MET A 261 9.31 -19.02 3.66
CA MET A 261 9.20 -19.48 5.04
C MET A 261 7.76 -19.54 5.53
N GLU A 262 6.78 -19.06 4.78
CA GLU A 262 5.35 -19.05 5.18
C GLU A 262 5.14 -18.67 6.67
N PRO A 263 5.65 -17.51 7.12
CA PRO A 263 5.68 -17.16 8.54
C PRO A 263 4.26 -17.03 9.12
N TYR A 264 4.09 -17.53 10.35
CA TYR A 264 2.94 -17.22 11.20
C TYR A 264 3.44 -16.69 12.56
N PRO A 265 2.94 -15.55 13.06
CA PRO A 265 2.04 -14.63 12.37
C PRO A 265 2.65 -14.09 11.08
N ALA A 266 1.80 -13.85 10.09
CA ALA A 266 2.23 -13.32 8.80
C ALA A 266 2.79 -11.91 8.96
N TYR A 267 3.61 -11.47 8.01
CA TYR A 267 4.19 -10.13 8.02
C TYR A 267 3.10 -9.05 8.07
N LYS A 268 3.20 -8.13 9.04
CA LYS A 268 2.22 -7.08 9.40
C LYS A 268 0.82 -7.60 9.78
N GLN A 269 0.69 -8.88 10.14
CA GLN A 269 -0.58 -9.38 10.66
C GLN A 269 -0.87 -8.78 12.04
N THR A 270 -2.11 -8.37 12.28
CA THR A 270 -2.59 -8.06 13.63
C THR A 270 -3.26 -9.29 14.24
N ILE A 271 -2.85 -9.69 15.45
CA ILE A 271 -3.42 -10.82 16.19
C ILE A 271 -3.74 -10.47 17.65
N LEU A 272 -4.43 -11.36 18.35
CA LEU A 272 -4.69 -11.19 19.78
C LEU A 272 -3.42 -11.38 20.61
N ALA A 273 -3.25 -10.51 21.59
CA ALA A 273 -2.15 -10.58 22.56
C ALA A 273 -2.27 -11.80 23.48
N GLY A 274 -1.12 -12.28 23.96
CA GLY A 274 -1.04 -13.46 24.83
C GLY A 274 0.05 -14.42 24.39
N ASP A 275 -0.22 -15.71 24.50
CA ASP A 275 0.70 -16.76 24.04
C ASP A 275 0.50 -16.97 22.53
N VAL A 276 1.53 -16.61 21.76
CA VAL A 276 1.54 -16.66 20.30
C VAL A 276 2.46 -17.79 19.86
N ALA A 277 1.95 -18.66 18.99
CA ALA A 277 2.79 -19.61 18.27
C ALA A 277 3.46 -18.87 17.11
N LEU A 278 4.78 -18.74 17.15
CA LEU A 278 5.56 -18.47 15.94
C LEU A 278 5.70 -19.78 15.17
N ALA A 279 5.46 -19.79 13.86
CA ALA A 279 5.62 -20.96 13.00
C ALA A 279 6.19 -20.56 11.64
N TRP A 280 6.95 -21.46 11.03
CA TRP A 280 7.63 -21.24 9.74
C TRP A 280 7.90 -22.55 9.02
N THR A 281 8.23 -22.45 7.74
CA THR A 281 8.81 -23.50 6.91
C THR A 281 10.32 -23.35 6.91
N ASN A 282 11.05 -24.42 7.27
CA ASN A 282 12.50 -24.43 7.21
C ASN A 282 12.98 -24.30 5.76
N LEU A 283 14.14 -23.66 5.57
CA LEU A 283 14.84 -23.66 4.28
C LEU A 283 15.16 -25.10 3.83
N ASP A 284 15.40 -25.29 2.54
CA ASP A 284 15.88 -26.56 2.04
C ASP A 284 17.28 -26.88 2.63
N PRO A 285 17.50 -28.10 3.14
CA PRO A 285 18.82 -28.50 3.63
C PRO A 285 19.82 -28.59 2.48
N ASN A 286 21.12 -28.43 2.79
CA ASN A 286 22.16 -28.55 1.77
C ASN A 286 22.26 -29.97 1.17
N PHE A 287 21.78 -30.99 1.88
CA PHE A 287 21.63 -32.35 1.38
C PHE A 287 20.16 -32.79 1.47
N PRO A 288 19.57 -33.33 0.39
CA PRO A 288 18.17 -33.75 0.39
C PRO A 288 17.86 -34.76 1.51
N GLY A 289 16.89 -34.42 2.36
CA GLY A 289 16.41 -35.25 3.46
C GLY A 289 17.08 -34.99 4.82
N ASP A 290 18.08 -34.11 4.90
CA ASP A 290 18.66 -33.70 6.18
C ASP A 290 17.74 -32.72 6.94
N SER A 291 17.86 -32.70 8.27
CA SER A 291 17.20 -31.73 9.13
C SER A 291 17.85 -30.34 9.02
N VAL A 292 17.03 -29.30 9.10
CA VAL A 292 17.50 -27.91 9.26
C VAL A 292 17.32 -27.50 10.71
N TRP A 293 18.42 -27.04 11.29
CA TRP A 293 18.43 -26.55 12.67
C TRP A 293 18.30 -25.04 12.65
N VAL A 294 17.60 -24.46 13.62
CA VAL A 294 17.36 -23.02 13.64
C VAL A 294 17.51 -22.38 15.01
N ASP A 295 17.87 -21.09 15.02
CA ASP A 295 17.68 -20.19 16.14
C ASP A 295 16.54 -19.22 15.84
N VAL A 296 15.74 -18.88 16.86
CA VAL A 296 14.61 -17.94 16.70
C VAL A 296 14.79 -16.75 17.61
N TRP A 297 14.79 -15.56 17.01
CA TRP A 297 14.86 -14.28 17.70
C TRP A 297 13.48 -13.65 17.77
N PHE A 298 13.13 -13.05 18.91
CA PHE A 298 11.82 -12.45 19.15
C PHE A 298 11.91 -11.26 20.09
N GLY A 299 11.16 -10.19 19.81
CA GLY A 299 11.23 -8.96 20.60
C GLY A 299 10.45 -7.78 20.07
N THR A 300 10.58 -6.62 20.70
CA THR A 300 9.88 -5.37 20.31
C THR A 300 10.74 -4.44 19.46
N GLU A 301 11.94 -4.88 19.09
CA GLU A 301 12.83 -4.15 18.21
C GLU A 301 13.66 -5.17 17.39
N PRO A 302 14.00 -4.88 16.12
CA PRO A 302 14.67 -5.83 15.24
C PRO A 302 16.18 -6.02 15.43
N ASP A 303 16.90 -5.20 16.22
CA ASP A 303 18.35 -5.36 16.44
C ASP A 303 18.70 -6.52 17.39
N LYS A 304 19.47 -7.50 16.90
CA LYS A 304 20.01 -8.63 17.69
C LYS A 304 20.94 -8.21 18.82
N LEU A 305 21.48 -7.01 18.81
CA LEU A 305 22.29 -6.46 19.90
C LEU A 305 21.43 -5.85 21.02
N SER A 306 20.14 -5.66 20.78
CA SER A 306 19.21 -5.08 21.75
C SER A 306 18.82 -6.08 22.83
N SER A 307 18.70 -5.59 24.06
CA SER A 307 18.13 -6.40 25.16
C SER A 307 16.66 -6.75 24.95
N ASN A 308 15.99 -6.06 24.02
CA ASN A 308 14.59 -6.27 23.69
C ASN A 308 14.38 -7.24 22.51
N TYR A 309 15.44 -7.86 21.98
CA TYR A 309 15.37 -8.89 20.94
C TYR A 309 16.13 -10.15 21.39
N THR A 310 15.38 -11.11 21.91
CA THR A 310 15.96 -12.27 22.59
C THR A 310 15.87 -13.52 21.74
N ASN A 311 16.93 -14.32 21.77
CA ASN A 311 16.88 -15.67 21.21
C ASN A 311 16.00 -16.56 22.10
N VAL A 312 14.78 -16.84 21.63
CA VAL A 312 13.76 -17.63 22.34
C VAL A 312 13.87 -19.13 22.06
N LEU A 313 14.54 -19.51 20.98
CA LEU A 313 14.84 -20.90 20.65
C LEU A 313 16.35 -21.04 20.45
N THR A 314 17.05 -21.38 21.53
CA THR A 314 18.51 -21.48 21.53
C THR A 314 19.00 -22.89 21.23
N ALA A 315 20.22 -22.95 20.71
CA ALA A 315 21.04 -24.13 20.49
C ALA A 315 20.74 -24.91 19.21
N GLY A 316 20.16 -24.26 18.19
CA GLY A 316 19.83 -24.88 16.92
C GLY A 316 18.91 -26.08 17.13
N GLN A 317 17.59 -25.91 17.05
CA GLN A 317 16.64 -27.03 17.12
C GLN A 317 16.05 -27.34 15.74
N ASP A 318 15.78 -28.61 15.44
CA ASP A 318 14.97 -29.01 14.29
C ASP A 318 13.50 -28.78 14.66
N ALA A 319 13.09 -27.53 14.53
CA ALA A 319 11.77 -27.04 14.90
C ALA A 319 11.22 -26.18 13.77
N THR A 320 9.89 -26.10 13.73
CA THR A 320 9.13 -25.23 12.82
C THR A 320 8.12 -24.38 13.59
N THR A 321 8.19 -24.39 14.92
CA THR A 321 7.34 -23.58 15.78
C THR A 321 7.97 -23.31 17.16
N VAL A 322 7.68 -22.14 17.75
CA VAL A 322 8.01 -21.80 19.14
C VAL A 322 6.89 -20.94 19.74
N MET A 323 6.54 -21.17 21.01
CA MET A 323 5.59 -20.33 21.74
C MET A 323 6.31 -19.15 22.36
N VAL A 324 5.77 -17.95 22.17
CA VAL A 324 6.26 -16.71 22.78
C VAL A 324 5.12 -15.98 23.49
N ASN A 325 5.44 -15.19 24.52
CA ASN A 325 4.47 -14.32 25.16
C ASN A 325 4.56 -12.92 24.54
N ALA A 326 3.49 -12.47 23.90
CA ALA A 326 3.38 -11.19 23.21
C ALA A 326 2.22 -10.35 23.82
N PRO A 327 2.42 -9.73 25.01
CA PRO A 327 1.43 -8.85 25.61
C PRO A 327 1.36 -7.51 24.87
N VAL A 328 0.26 -6.77 25.04
CA VAL A 328 0.22 -5.35 24.66
C VAL A 328 1.12 -4.56 25.63
N ILE A 329 2.05 -3.78 25.09
CA ILE A 329 2.92 -2.87 25.80
C ILE A 329 2.54 -1.44 25.43
N GLY A 330 2.05 -0.68 26.41
CA GLY A 330 1.59 0.70 26.19
C GLY A 330 0.22 0.73 25.49
N ASN A 331 0.09 1.57 24.46
CA ASN A 331 -1.14 1.68 23.69
C ASN A 331 -1.15 0.63 22.57
N PRO A 332 -2.22 -0.17 22.42
CA PRO A 332 -2.32 -1.10 21.30
C PRO A 332 -2.41 -0.36 19.95
N PRO A 333 -1.99 -1.01 18.84
CA PRO A 333 -1.28 -2.29 18.82
C PRO A 333 0.18 -2.17 19.27
N THR A 334 0.76 -3.29 19.73
CA THR A 334 2.19 -3.40 19.99
C THR A 334 2.85 -4.20 18.88
N THR A 335 3.83 -3.61 18.20
CA THR A 335 4.60 -4.30 17.16
C THR A 335 5.69 -5.17 17.76
N TYR A 336 5.72 -6.43 17.34
CA TYR A 336 6.78 -7.39 17.62
C TYR A 336 7.53 -7.74 16.34
N TYR A 337 8.81 -8.06 16.49
CA TYR A 337 9.71 -8.52 15.45
C TYR A 337 10.18 -9.93 15.78
N TRP A 338 10.43 -10.72 14.74
CA TRP A 338 11.00 -12.05 14.90
C TRP A 338 11.73 -12.50 13.63
N GLN A 339 12.65 -13.44 13.79
CA GLN A 339 13.54 -13.89 12.72
C GLN A 339 14.00 -15.30 13.01
N VAL A 340 14.24 -16.06 11.95
CA VAL A 340 14.69 -17.45 12.01
C VAL A 340 16.03 -17.55 11.30
N ASP A 341 17.09 -17.83 12.06
CA ASP A 341 18.42 -18.09 11.51
C ASP A 341 18.57 -19.59 11.27
N SER A 342 19.01 -19.99 10.08
CA SER A 342 19.01 -21.38 9.64
C SER A 342 20.41 -21.97 9.47
N TYR A 343 20.59 -23.19 9.95
CA TYR A 343 21.82 -24.00 9.84
C TYR A 343 21.57 -25.20 8.92
N ILE A 344 21.70 -24.99 7.61
CA ILE A 344 21.38 -25.99 6.57
C ILE A 344 22.41 -27.10 6.39
N TYR A 345 23.53 -27.04 7.12
CA TYR A 345 24.60 -28.05 7.09
C TYR A 345 24.49 -29.08 8.22
N GLY A 346 23.43 -29.01 9.03
CA GLY A 346 23.15 -29.97 10.10
C GLY A 346 23.73 -29.60 11.47
N ALA A 347 23.42 -30.43 12.48
CA ALA A 347 23.67 -30.15 13.90
C ALA A 347 25.14 -29.87 14.26
N GLY A 348 26.08 -30.41 13.49
CA GLY A 348 27.52 -30.23 13.73
C GLY A 348 28.04 -28.83 13.41
N HIS A 349 27.25 -28.01 12.72
CA HIS A 349 27.63 -26.71 12.18
C HIS A 349 26.82 -25.55 12.80
N ILE A 350 26.20 -25.77 13.97
CA ILE A 350 25.47 -24.72 14.68
C ILE A 350 26.46 -23.66 15.21
N ASN A 351 26.11 -22.38 15.05
CA ASN A 351 26.95 -21.20 15.32
C ASN A 351 28.23 -21.06 14.46
N GLU A 352 28.33 -21.80 13.36
CA GLU A 352 29.39 -21.56 12.39
C GLU A 352 29.06 -20.36 11.46
N PRO A 353 30.06 -19.74 10.81
CA PRO A 353 29.84 -18.61 9.90
C PRO A 353 28.98 -18.92 8.65
N ASN A 354 28.56 -20.17 8.47
CA ASN A 354 27.70 -20.63 7.38
C ASN A 354 26.20 -20.58 7.73
N MET A 355 25.84 -20.02 8.89
CA MET A 355 24.47 -19.68 9.24
C MET A 355 23.86 -18.77 8.18
N ILE A 356 22.65 -19.09 7.75
CA ILE A 356 21.85 -18.24 6.88
C ILE A 356 20.97 -17.39 7.77
N GLU A 357 21.25 -16.09 7.79
CA GLU A 357 20.44 -15.13 8.50
C GLU A 357 19.09 -14.94 7.79
N GLY A 358 17.97 -15.12 8.51
CA GLY A 358 16.64 -15.01 7.91
C GLY A 358 16.17 -13.57 7.73
N SER A 359 15.08 -13.36 6.99
CA SER A 359 14.42 -12.04 6.94
C SER A 359 13.76 -11.71 8.29
N VAL A 360 13.68 -10.42 8.63
CA VAL A 360 12.99 -9.96 9.83
C VAL A 360 11.49 -9.83 9.55
N PHE A 361 10.70 -10.65 10.23
CA PHE A 361 9.25 -10.56 10.23
C PHE A 361 8.78 -9.60 11.32
N LYS A 362 7.65 -8.94 11.10
CA LYS A 362 6.97 -8.15 12.13
C LYS A 362 5.48 -8.42 12.12
N PHE A 363 4.85 -8.33 13.28
CA PHE A 363 3.41 -8.46 13.45
C PHE A 363 2.95 -7.60 14.62
N ASP A 364 1.67 -7.28 14.65
CA ASP A 364 1.06 -6.45 15.66
C ASP A 364 0.21 -7.31 16.60
N VAL A 365 0.27 -7.02 17.89
CA VAL A 365 -0.66 -7.62 18.87
C VAL A 365 -1.59 -6.58 19.44
N THR A 366 -2.84 -6.99 19.65
CA THR A 366 -3.87 -6.16 20.27
C THR A 366 -4.68 -6.95 21.28
N ASN A 367 -5.23 -6.27 22.28
CA ASN A 367 -6.26 -6.82 23.18
C ASN A 367 -7.67 -6.40 22.74
N ILE A 368 -7.80 -5.73 21.60
CA ILE A 368 -9.06 -5.33 20.98
C ILE A 368 -9.57 -6.50 20.14
N LEU A 369 -10.70 -7.07 20.54
CA LEU A 369 -11.36 -8.13 19.78
C LEU A 369 -12.01 -7.55 18.52
N ALA A 370 -12.02 -8.34 17.44
CA ALA A 370 -12.71 -7.98 16.21
C ALA A 370 -14.18 -7.65 16.51
N PRO A 371 -14.74 -6.58 15.90
CA PRO A 371 -16.12 -6.22 16.11
C PRO A 371 -17.01 -7.33 15.55
N GLU A 372 -18.12 -7.59 16.22
CA GLU A 372 -19.15 -8.53 15.74
C GLU A 372 -20.49 -7.83 15.93
N VAL A 373 -21.28 -7.76 14.86
CA VAL A 373 -22.56 -7.05 14.81
C VAL A 373 -23.68 -8.00 14.46
N THR A 374 -24.82 -7.80 15.12
CA THR A 374 -26.06 -8.46 14.74
C THR A 374 -27.16 -7.42 14.54
N ILE A 375 -28.10 -7.69 13.64
CA ILE A 375 -29.30 -6.89 13.48
C ILE A 375 -30.39 -7.53 14.36
N THR A 376 -30.88 -6.79 15.35
CA THR A 376 -31.93 -7.25 16.26
C THR A 376 -33.33 -6.87 15.80
N THR A 377 -33.43 -6.03 14.77
CA THR A 377 -34.71 -5.77 14.08
C THR A 377 -35.19 -7.05 13.39
N PRO A 378 -36.42 -7.53 13.68
CA PRO A 378 -36.96 -8.70 13.02
C PRO A 378 -37.26 -8.42 11.54
N PRO A 379 -37.32 -9.46 10.69
CA PRO A 379 -37.84 -9.33 9.34
C PRO A 379 -39.21 -8.64 9.36
N THR A 380 -39.32 -7.53 8.65
CA THR A 380 -40.47 -6.63 8.71
C THR A 380 -40.93 -6.30 7.29
N ILE A 381 -42.26 -6.30 7.08
CA ILE A 381 -42.86 -5.71 5.88
C ILE A 381 -43.20 -4.24 6.16
N THR A 382 -42.91 -3.36 5.21
CA THR A 382 -43.31 -1.96 5.20
C THR A 382 -44.03 -1.62 3.89
N TRP A 383 -44.35 -0.35 3.68
CA TRP A 383 -44.82 0.17 2.40
C TRP A 383 -44.07 1.45 2.03
N LYS A 384 -44.23 1.89 0.78
CA LYS A 384 -43.55 3.07 0.25
C LYS A 384 -43.72 4.29 1.16
N GLY A 385 -42.61 4.87 1.59
CA GLY A 385 -42.54 6.05 2.46
C GLY A 385 -42.67 5.77 3.95
N GLU A 386 -42.94 4.54 4.38
CA GLU A 386 -43.00 4.18 5.80
C GLU A 386 -41.64 3.67 6.28
N PRO A 387 -41.00 4.36 7.24
CA PRO A 387 -39.68 3.98 7.73
C PRO A 387 -39.71 2.76 8.65
N ILE A 388 -38.68 1.93 8.57
CA ILE A 388 -38.40 0.83 9.51
C ILE A 388 -37.25 1.24 10.43
N GLN A 389 -37.41 1.09 11.74
CA GLN A 389 -36.31 1.24 12.70
C GLN A 389 -35.37 0.03 12.64
N LEU A 390 -34.10 0.29 12.33
CA LEU A 390 -33.04 -0.71 12.38
C LEU A 390 -32.34 -0.63 13.75
N ASN A 391 -32.15 -1.78 14.38
CA ASN A 391 -31.48 -1.92 15.66
C ASN A 391 -30.33 -2.91 15.50
N THR A 392 -29.17 -2.56 16.04
CA THR A 392 -27.98 -3.40 16.05
C THR A 392 -27.53 -3.68 17.47
N GLU A 393 -26.84 -4.82 17.64
CA GLU A 393 -26.13 -5.17 18.86
C GLU A 393 -24.69 -5.50 18.50
N LEU A 394 -23.75 -4.84 19.18
CA LEU A 394 -22.31 -5.08 19.04
C LEU A 394 -21.86 -6.03 20.16
N ILE A 395 -21.37 -7.21 19.79
CA ILE A 395 -21.03 -8.29 20.73
C ILE A 395 -19.65 -8.05 21.38
N HIS A 396 -18.69 -7.51 20.63
CA HIS A 396 -17.37 -7.14 21.14
C HIS A 396 -17.20 -5.62 21.14
N GLN A 397 -17.14 -5.02 22.33
CA GLN A 397 -16.90 -3.59 22.49
C GLN A 397 -15.40 -3.31 22.42
N SER A 398 -14.92 -2.87 21.26
CA SER A 398 -13.66 -2.13 21.19
C SER A 398 -13.83 -0.81 21.97
N PRO A 399 -12.88 -0.40 22.82
CA PRO A 399 -13.10 0.70 23.75
C PRO A 399 -13.26 2.08 23.10
N GLU A 400 -12.88 2.31 21.83
CA GLU A 400 -12.76 3.69 21.31
C GLU A 400 -13.20 3.95 19.85
N MET A 401 -14.41 3.51 19.47
CA MET A 401 -15.17 3.84 18.25
C MET A 401 -15.17 2.72 17.18
N VAL A 402 -16.36 2.18 16.94
CA VAL A 402 -16.68 1.33 15.79
C VAL A 402 -17.48 2.17 14.80
N ALA A 403 -17.03 2.24 13.56
CA ALA A 403 -17.75 2.87 12.47
C ALA A 403 -18.83 1.91 11.94
N TYR A 404 -20.00 2.45 11.63
CA TYR A 404 -21.10 1.72 11.01
C TYR A 404 -21.27 2.21 9.58
N VAL A 405 -21.56 1.30 8.65
CA VAL A 405 -21.99 1.64 7.29
C VAL A 405 -23.15 0.75 6.90
N TRP A 406 -24.30 1.37 6.64
CA TRP A 406 -25.47 0.72 6.09
C TRP A 406 -25.50 0.85 4.57
N THR A 407 -25.79 -0.28 3.92
CA THR A 407 -25.99 -0.39 2.46
C THR A 407 -27.24 -1.19 2.16
N SER A 408 -27.69 -1.13 0.90
CA SER A 408 -28.77 -1.98 0.39
C SER A 408 -28.36 -2.62 -0.93
N ASP A 409 -28.91 -3.80 -1.22
CA ASP A 409 -28.74 -4.52 -2.49
C ASP A 409 -29.47 -3.87 -3.68
N ILE A 410 -30.31 -2.88 -3.41
CA ILE A 410 -30.94 -2.04 -4.42
C ILE A 410 -30.16 -0.74 -4.52
N ASP A 411 -29.39 -0.61 -5.60
CA ASP A 411 -28.73 0.63 -6.01
C ASP A 411 -29.77 1.65 -6.50
N ASP A 412 -30.52 2.25 -5.58
CA ASP A 412 -31.50 3.30 -5.88
C ASP A 412 -31.28 4.52 -4.95
N PRO A 413 -31.11 5.75 -5.50
CA PRO A 413 -31.00 6.98 -4.70
C PRO A 413 -32.20 7.26 -3.78
N ASN A 414 -33.25 6.43 -3.80
CA ASN A 414 -34.47 6.59 -3.02
C ASN A 414 -34.56 5.68 -1.77
N ILE A 415 -33.52 4.89 -1.44
CA ILE A 415 -33.36 4.31 -0.09
C ILE A 415 -32.65 5.35 0.78
N VAL A 416 -33.32 5.78 1.85
CA VAL A 416 -32.81 6.84 2.72
C VAL A 416 -32.65 6.30 4.13
N PHE A 417 -31.42 6.37 4.64
CA PHE A 417 -31.09 6.10 6.03
C PHE A 417 -31.11 7.41 6.82
N LEU A 418 -31.89 7.48 7.90
CA LEU A 418 -32.01 8.66 8.76
C LEU A 418 -31.62 8.31 10.21
N PRO A 419 -30.79 9.14 10.89
CA PRO A 419 -30.25 10.42 10.43
C PRO A 419 -29.13 10.29 9.38
N SER A 420 -28.47 9.14 9.31
CA SER A 420 -27.45 8.83 8.31
C SER A 420 -27.29 7.32 8.17
N ASN A 421 -26.61 6.85 7.11
CA ASN A 421 -26.22 5.45 6.97
C ASN A 421 -25.01 5.07 7.83
N THR A 422 -24.48 5.98 8.64
CA THR A 422 -23.40 5.71 9.60
C THR A 422 -23.86 5.71 11.05
N ASP A 423 -25.17 5.91 11.27
CA ASP A 423 -25.77 5.75 12.59
C ASP A 423 -25.82 4.24 12.94
N PRO A 424 -25.57 3.82 14.19
CA PRO A 424 -25.70 2.42 14.60
C PRO A 424 -27.14 1.90 14.49
N ASN A 425 -28.13 2.77 14.66
CA ASN A 425 -29.55 2.43 14.70
C ASN A 425 -30.38 3.40 13.85
N PRO A 426 -30.17 3.46 12.52
CA PRO A 426 -30.91 4.36 11.66
C PRO A 426 -32.33 3.85 11.44
N THR A 427 -33.17 4.72 10.91
CA THR A 427 -34.37 4.30 10.20
C THR A 427 -34.07 4.18 8.72
N VAL A 428 -34.68 3.20 8.05
CA VAL A 428 -34.61 3.03 6.59
C VAL A 428 -35.99 3.26 5.97
N ALA A 429 -36.07 4.14 4.98
CA ALA A 429 -37.29 4.39 4.21
C ALA A 429 -37.06 4.10 2.72
N VAL A 430 -38.05 3.47 2.10
CA VAL A 430 -38.04 3.10 0.67
C VAL A 430 -39.18 3.84 -0.01
N ASN A 431 -38.90 4.69 -1.01
CA ASN A 431 -39.94 5.53 -1.62
C ASN A 431 -40.49 5.02 -2.96
N TYR A 432 -39.84 4.05 -3.60
CA TYR A 432 -40.15 3.69 -5.00
C TYR A 432 -40.16 2.18 -5.30
N HIS A 433 -39.40 1.38 -4.58
CA HIS A 433 -39.34 -0.07 -4.78
C HIS A 433 -40.57 -0.80 -4.20
N SER A 434 -40.96 -1.90 -4.84
CA SER A 434 -41.96 -2.84 -4.32
C SER A 434 -41.40 -4.26 -4.37
N GLY A 435 -41.49 -5.00 -3.28
CA GLY A 435 -40.96 -6.35 -3.12
C GLY A 435 -39.79 -6.41 -2.13
N PRO A 436 -39.13 -7.58 -2.07
CA PRO A 436 -38.05 -7.82 -1.12
C PRO A 436 -36.84 -6.94 -1.42
N PHE A 437 -36.13 -6.55 -0.36
CA PHE A 437 -34.84 -5.88 -0.41
C PHE A 437 -34.01 -6.28 0.80
N THR A 438 -32.69 -6.17 0.68
CA THR A 438 -31.75 -6.50 1.74
C THR A 438 -31.06 -5.23 2.20
N VAL A 439 -30.96 -5.06 3.51
CA VAL A 439 -30.05 -4.08 4.12
C VAL A 439 -28.89 -4.81 4.78
N THR A 440 -27.70 -4.27 4.64
CA THR A 440 -26.47 -4.80 5.26
C THR A 440 -25.86 -3.72 6.13
N VAL A 441 -25.54 -4.05 7.37
CA VAL A 441 -24.68 -3.23 8.23
C VAL A 441 -23.29 -3.83 8.23
N THR A 442 -22.29 -2.99 7.99
CA THR A 442 -20.87 -3.34 8.15
C THR A 442 -20.29 -2.53 9.30
N VAL A 443 -19.54 -3.19 10.17
CA VAL A 443 -18.84 -2.55 11.30
C VAL A 443 -17.33 -2.65 11.13
N ASP A 444 -16.63 -1.56 11.45
CA ASP A 444 -15.18 -1.43 11.32
C ASP A 444 -14.60 -0.71 12.55
N ASP A 445 -13.59 -1.30 13.19
CA ASP A 445 -12.85 -0.69 14.31
C ASP A 445 -11.49 -0.11 13.90
N GLY A 446 -11.17 -0.17 12.60
CA GLY A 446 -9.92 0.31 12.00
C GLY A 446 -8.69 -0.54 12.29
N LEU A 447 -8.82 -1.64 13.02
CA LEU A 447 -7.71 -2.50 13.45
C LEU A 447 -7.88 -3.95 13.04
N ASN A 448 -9.09 -4.47 13.18
CA ASN A 448 -9.45 -5.85 12.88
C ASN A 448 -10.20 -5.94 11.55
N SER A 449 -10.47 -7.17 11.10
CA SER A 449 -11.37 -7.38 9.95
C SER A 449 -12.77 -6.91 10.27
N THR A 450 -13.45 -6.31 9.29
CA THR A 450 -14.84 -5.87 9.41
C THR A 450 -15.78 -7.06 9.58
N ASP A 451 -16.87 -6.88 10.30
CA ASP A 451 -17.99 -7.83 10.37
C ASP A 451 -19.23 -7.24 9.70
N SER A 452 -20.16 -8.09 9.25
CA SER A 452 -21.39 -7.64 8.61
C SER A 452 -22.57 -8.53 8.93
N ALA A 453 -23.73 -7.89 9.13
CA ALA A 453 -25.01 -8.55 9.30
C ALA A 453 -26.00 -8.07 8.22
N LEU A 454 -26.83 -9.00 7.75
CA LEU A 454 -27.85 -8.75 6.74
C LEU A 454 -29.25 -8.95 7.31
N LEU A 455 -30.19 -8.12 6.86
CA LEU A 455 -31.62 -8.24 7.16
C LEU A 455 -32.42 -8.13 5.88
N GLN A 456 -33.23 -9.15 5.61
CA GLN A 456 -34.19 -9.12 4.52
C GLN A 456 -35.48 -8.43 4.98
N LEU A 457 -35.93 -7.45 4.19
CA LEU A 457 -37.12 -6.66 4.38
C LEU A 457 -38.01 -6.76 3.14
N ASP A 458 -39.26 -6.35 3.26
CA ASP A 458 -40.19 -6.27 2.12
C ASP A 458 -40.89 -4.91 2.12
N CYS A 459 -41.04 -4.30 0.96
CA CYS A 459 -41.71 -3.01 0.79
C CYS A 459 -42.90 -3.18 -0.16
N ALA A 460 -44.12 -2.91 0.30
CA ALA A 460 -45.30 -2.90 -0.55
C ALA A 460 -45.55 -1.53 -1.19
N ASP A 461 -46.35 -1.45 -2.26
CA ASP A 461 -46.69 -0.14 -2.86
C ASP A 461 -47.50 0.75 -1.90
N ASN A 462 -48.25 0.14 -1.00
CA ASN A 462 -49.17 0.83 -0.09
C ASN A 462 -49.48 -0.03 1.15
N PRO A 463 -50.08 0.56 2.21
CA PRO A 463 -50.39 -0.15 3.45
C PRO A 463 -51.30 -1.38 3.26
N CYS A 464 -52.20 -1.36 2.26
CA CYS A 464 -53.11 -2.47 2.00
C CYS A 464 -52.36 -3.73 1.54
N GLN A 465 -51.46 -3.56 0.57
CA GLN A 465 -50.64 -4.65 0.08
C GLN A 465 -49.74 -5.21 1.19
N ALA A 466 -49.15 -4.34 2.03
CA ALA A 466 -48.36 -4.76 3.19
C ALA A 466 -49.19 -5.60 4.17
N ALA A 467 -50.39 -5.12 4.54
CA ALA A 467 -51.30 -5.84 5.44
C ALA A 467 -51.74 -7.19 4.88
N ARG A 468 -52.04 -7.26 3.58
CA ARG A 468 -52.40 -8.53 2.89
C ARG A 468 -51.24 -9.52 2.91
N ALA A 469 -50.01 -9.07 2.68
CA ALA A 469 -48.83 -9.92 2.66
C ALA A 469 -48.52 -10.58 4.02
N ILE A 470 -48.95 -9.98 5.14
CA ILE A 470 -48.87 -10.59 6.48
C ILE A 470 -50.18 -11.26 6.94
N GLY A 471 -51.17 -11.39 6.04
CA GLY A 471 -52.44 -12.05 6.34
C GLY A 471 -53.38 -11.26 7.27
N LEU A 472 -53.15 -9.95 7.44
CA LEU A 472 -54.04 -9.07 8.20
C LEU A 472 -55.00 -8.28 7.30
N GLY A 473 -54.75 -8.25 5.99
CA GLY A 473 -55.62 -7.63 5.00
C GLY A 473 -56.77 -8.55 4.60
N ASP A 474 -57.78 -8.68 5.46
CA ASP A 474 -59.03 -9.34 5.09
C ASP A 474 -59.87 -8.44 4.18
N ASP A 475 -60.64 -9.06 3.29
CA ASP A 475 -61.65 -8.35 2.50
C ASP A 475 -62.73 -7.83 3.46
N TYR A 476 -62.73 -6.52 3.69
CA TYR A 476 -63.81 -5.89 4.41
C TYR A 476 -65.08 -6.02 3.56
N PRO A 477 -66.26 -6.36 4.11
CA PRO A 477 -67.48 -6.55 3.32
C PRO A 477 -67.92 -5.33 2.49
N GLY A 478 -67.37 -4.14 2.79
CA GLY A 478 -67.59 -2.91 2.05
C GLY A 478 -66.50 -2.54 1.03
N ASP A 479 -65.38 -3.25 0.97
CA ASP A 479 -64.34 -3.15 -0.08
C ASP A 479 -64.69 -4.20 -1.14
N ILE A 480 -65.10 -3.76 -2.34
CA ILE A 480 -65.75 -4.65 -3.30
C ILE A 480 -64.70 -5.43 -4.09
N PRO A 481 -64.95 -6.72 -4.36
CA PRO A 481 -64.09 -7.55 -5.20
C PRO A 481 -63.71 -6.85 -6.52
N GLY A 482 -62.41 -6.59 -6.70
CA GLY A 482 -61.82 -5.98 -7.89
C GLY A 482 -61.35 -4.53 -7.74
N ALA A 483 -61.46 -3.91 -6.55
CA ALA A 483 -60.70 -2.70 -6.18
C ALA A 483 -59.52 -3.09 -5.26
N LEU A 484 -59.77 -3.91 -4.24
CA LEU A 484 -58.76 -4.51 -3.35
C LEU A 484 -57.74 -3.48 -2.81
N ASP A 485 -58.19 -2.25 -2.57
CA ASP A 485 -57.32 -1.14 -2.14
C ASP A 485 -57.35 -0.92 -0.61
N CYS A 486 -58.09 -1.77 0.11
CA CYS A 486 -58.33 -1.70 1.56
C CYS A 486 -58.88 -0.35 2.01
N LYS A 487 -59.59 0.35 1.13
CA LYS A 487 -60.36 1.54 1.46
C LYS A 487 -61.83 1.20 1.28
N VAL A 488 -62.67 1.78 2.13
CA VAL A 488 -64.12 1.87 1.88
C VAL A 488 -64.37 3.31 1.51
N ASN A 489 -64.45 3.59 0.22
CA ASN A 489 -64.51 4.92 -0.33
C ASN A 489 -65.74 5.11 -1.24
N LEU A 490 -65.81 6.25 -1.92
CA LEU A 490 -66.94 6.60 -2.78
C LEU A 490 -67.02 5.73 -4.05
N ASP A 491 -65.89 5.20 -4.54
CA ASP A 491 -65.87 4.28 -5.67
C ASP A 491 -66.40 2.90 -5.27
N ASP A 492 -66.10 2.44 -4.05
CA ASP A 492 -66.77 1.27 -3.47
C ASP A 492 -68.26 1.54 -3.37
N PHE A 493 -68.67 2.64 -2.73
CA PHE A 493 -70.09 2.97 -2.63
C PHE A 493 -70.77 3.06 -4.01
N ALA A 494 -70.12 3.67 -5.01
CA ALA A 494 -70.65 3.79 -6.36
C ALA A 494 -70.79 2.42 -7.05
N ARG A 495 -69.84 1.50 -6.83
CA ARG A 495 -69.93 0.13 -7.31
C ARG A 495 -71.04 -0.65 -6.60
N ILE A 496 -71.19 -0.55 -5.27
CA ILE A 496 -72.31 -1.17 -4.52
C ILE A 496 -73.62 -0.63 -5.07
N ALA A 497 -73.74 0.69 -5.24
CA ALA A 497 -74.91 1.34 -5.79
C ALA A 497 -75.20 0.89 -7.23
N SER A 498 -74.18 0.72 -8.07
CA SER A 498 -74.34 0.21 -9.43
C SER A 498 -74.85 -1.22 -9.47
N GLN A 499 -74.34 -2.09 -8.58
CA GLN A 499 -74.83 -3.46 -8.43
C GLN A 499 -76.28 -3.49 -7.94
N TRP A 500 -76.63 -2.57 -7.04
CA TRP A 500 -78.00 -2.40 -6.54
C TRP A 500 -78.98 -1.90 -7.62
N LEU A 501 -78.48 -1.14 -8.60
CA LEU A 501 -79.24 -0.63 -9.74
C LEU A 501 -79.26 -1.58 -10.94
N THR A 502 -78.46 -2.66 -10.95
CA THR A 502 -78.63 -3.75 -11.93
C THR A 502 -79.98 -4.40 -11.70
N ASP A 503 -80.80 -4.40 -12.75
CA ASP A 503 -82.22 -4.77 -12.76
C ASP A 503 -82.53 -6.07 -11.98
N TYR A 504 -83.14 -5.93 -10.80
CA TYR A 504 -83.88 -7.00 -10.14
C TYR A 504 -85.27 -7.08 -10.75
N SER A 505 -85.38 -7.47 -12.03
CA SER A 505 -86.67 -7.83 -12.60
C SER A 505 -87.15 -9.12 -11.90
N LEU A 506 -87.63 -8.98 -10.67
CA LEU A 506 -88.32 -10.00 -9.92
C LEU A 506 -89.59 -10.29 -10.69
N THR A 507 -89.54 -11.32 -11.53
CA THR A 507 -90.72 -11.84 -12.22
C THR A 507 -91.69 -12.53 -11.26
N ALA A 508 -91.33 -12.66 -9.96
CA ALA A 508 -92.22 -13.11 -8.89
C ALA A 508 -91.73 -12.65 -7.49
N PRO A 509 -92.62 -12.55 -6.48
CA PRO A 509 -92.24 -12.22 -5.11
C PRO A 509 -91.36 -13.29 -4.47
N VAL A 510 -90.32 -12.89 -3.73
CA VAL A 510 -89.52 -13.80 -2.89
C VAL A 510 -90.33 -14.12 -1.62
N PRO A 511 -90.59 -15.41 -1.30
CA PRO A 511 -91.25 -15.78 -0.04
C PRO A 511 -90.37 -15.36 1.14
N MET A 512 -90.98 -14.77 2.18
CA MET A 512 -90.26 -14.49 3.42
C MET A 512 -89.69 -15.79 4.03
N PRO A 513 -88.46 -15.76 4.58
CA PRO A 513 -87.90 -16.89 5.31
C PRO A 513 -88.74 -17.31 6.51
#